data_AF-A0A1H9AD23-F1
#
_entry.id   AF-A0A1H9AD23-F1
#
_cell.length_a   1.000
_cell.length_b   1.000
_cell.length_c   1.000
_cell.angle_alpha   90.00
_cell.angle_beta   90.00
_cell.angle_gamma   90.00
#
_symmetry.space_group_name_H-M   'P 1'
#
loop_
_entity.id
_entity.type
_entity.pdbx_description
1 polymer ?
#
loop_
_entity_poly.entity_id
_entity_poly.type
_entity_poly.pdbx_seq_one_letter_code
_entity_poly.pdbx_strand_id
1 'polypeptide(L)'
;MWTGEGPRVTRQRVNFGELYADTPLVHVSLSMWDISNSANSRVDITSENIARDGFDVVFRTWGDTQVARVRVAWMAIGTLRSEDAWDI
;
A
#
# COMPACT_ATOMS: atom_id res chain seq x y z
N MET A 1 -11.87 6.60 7.16
CA MET A 1 -11.75 6.35 8.60
C MET A 1 -12.14 7.61 9.35
N TRP A 2 -13.40 8.04 9.15
CA TRP A 2 -13.88 9.30 9.69
C TRP A 2 -14.24 9.19 11.17
N THR A 3 -14.81 8.05 11.56
CA THR A 3 -15.21 7.75 12.94
C THR A 3 -14.24 6.77 13.62
N GLY A 4 -14.44 6.60 14.94
CA GLY A 4 -13.64 5.72 15.79
C GLY A 4 -12.38 6.40 16.34
N GLU A 5 -11.84 5.83 17.41
CA GLU A 5 -10.62 6.28 18.09
C GLU A 5 -9.64 5.12 18.24
N GLY A 6 -8.39 5.45 18.59
CA GLY A 6 -7.34 4.45 18.74
C GLY A 6 -6.88 3.84 17.41
N PRO A 7 -6.12 2.74 17.45
CA PRO A 7 -5.52 2.13 16.25
C PRO A 7 -6.57 1.68 15.25
N ARG A 8 -6.47 2.17 14.03
CA ARG A 8 -7.33 1.81 12.90
C ARG A 8 -6.47 1.51 11.68
N VAL A 9 -6.82 0.44 10.97
CA VAL A 9 -6.07 -0.04 9.81
C VAL A 9 -7.02 -0.39 8.66
N THR A 10 -6.62 -0.06 7.43
CA THR A 10 -7.26 -0.57 6.21
C THR A 10 -6.18 -1.15 5.32
N ARG A 11 -6.57 -2.19 4.57
CA ARG A 11 -5.69 -2.89 3.65
C ARG A 11 -6.32 -2.88 2.27
N GLN A 12 -5.51 -2.66 1.26
CA GLN A 12 -5.91 -2.76 -0.14
C GLN A 12 -4.92 -3.64 -0.88
N ARG A 13 -5.38 -4.79 -1.38
CA ARG A 13 -4.60 -5.65 -2.26
C ARG A 13 -4.43 -4.96 -3.61
N VAL A 14 -3.19 -4.92 -4.09
CA VAL A 14 -2.82 -4.51 -5.43
C VAL A 14 -2.30 -5.75 -6.15
N ASN A 15 -2.83 -6.01 -7.34
CA ASN A 15 -2.33 -7.07 -8.22
C ASN A 15 -1.43 -6.42 -9.28
N PHE A 16 -0.29 -7.04 -9.54
CA PHE A 16 0.56 -6.61 -10.65
C PHE A 16 -0.07 -7.03 -11.98
N GLY A 17 0.24 -6.28 -13.05
CA GLY A 17 -0.26 -6.60 -14.39
C GLY A 17 0.34 -7.89 -14.95
N GLU A 18 1.53 -8.26 -14.48
CA GLU A 18 2.28 -9.47 -14.86
C GLU A 18 2.97 -10.06 -13.63
N LEU A 19 3.30 -11.35 -13.71
CA LEU A 19 4.01 -12.05 -12.65
C LEU A 19 5.51 -11.73 -12.70
N TYR A 20 6.07 -11.22 -11.62
CA TYR A 20 7.52 -11.09 -11.49
C TYR A 20 8.20 -12.47 -11.43
N ALA A 21 9.47 -12.57 -11.81
CA ALA A 21 10.26 -13.81 -11.72
C ALA A 21 10.58 -14.17 -10.25
N ASP A 22 10.81 -13.17 -9.41
CA ASP A 22 11.01 -13.27 -7.96
C ASP A 22 10.25 -12.12 -7.26
N THR A 23 10.19 -12.13 -5.93
CA THR A 23 9.50 -11.10 -5.13
C THR A 23 10.11 -9.72 -5.38
N PRO A 24 9.34 -8.75 -5.93
CA PRO A 24 9.88 -7.43 -6.26
C PRO A 24 10.07 -6.57 -5.00
N LEU A 25 10.85 -5.50 -5.12
CA LEU A 25 10.85 -4.41 -4.15
C LEU A 25 9.67 -3.50 -4.42
N VAL A 26 8.89 -3.15 -3.39
CA VAL A 26 7.73 -2.26 -3.52
C VAL A 26 7.90 -1.04 -2.62
N HIS A 27 7.88 0.15 -3.23
CA HIS A 27 7.83 1.43 -2.54
C HIS A 27 6.40 1.99 -2.57
N VAL A 28 5.92 2.50 -1.43
CA VAL A 28 4.62 3.17 -1.30
C VAL A 28 4.80 4.58 -0.78
N SER A 29 3.98 5.51 -1.25
CA SER A 29 3.97 6.91 -0.79
C SER A 29 2.56 7.48 -0.73
N LEU A 30 2.33 8.41 0.20
CA LEU A 30 1.11 9.22 0.20
C LEU A 30 1.22 10.23 -0.94
N SER A 31 0.22 10.26 -1.82
CA SER A 31 0.12 11.23 -2.92
C SER A 31 -0.99 12.26 -2.72
N MET A 32 -1.91 12.02 -1.79
CA MET A 32 -2.91 12.98 -1.32
C MET A 32 -3.48 12.52 0.02
N TRP A 33 -3.86 13.45 0.89
CA TRP A 33 -4.66 13.17 2.07
C TRP A 33 -5.67 14.30 2.33
N ASP A 34 -6.85 13.91 2.80
CA ASP A 34 -7.91 14.77 3.30
C ASP A 34 -8.25 14.29 4.72
N ILE A 35 -7.78 15.06 5.70
CA ILE A 35 -7.78 14.74 7.13
C ILE A 35 -8.32 15.96 7.87
N SER A 36 -9.18 15.74 8.87
CA SER A 36 -9.68 16.82 9.73
C SER A 36 -8.51 17.57 10.39
N ASN A 37 -8.63 18.89 10.48
CA ASN A 37 -7.67 19.74 11.19
C ASN A 37 -7.94 19.82 12.72
N SER A 38 -8.92 19.07 13.23
CA SER A 38 -9.33 19.12 14.64
C SER A 38 -8.39 18.40 15.61
N ALA A 39 -7.46 17.59 15.10
CA ALA A 39 -6.51 16.81 15.87
C ALA A 39 -5.21 16.63 15.09
N ASN A 40 -4.17 16.09 15.74
CA ASN A 40 -2.90 15.81 15.06
C ASN A 40 -3.11 14.80 13.92
N SER A 41 -2.44 15.04 12.79
CA SER A 41 -2.36 14.10 11.69
C SER A 41 -1.39 12.97 12.05
N ARG A 42 -1.94 11.78 12.31
CA ARG A 42 -1.18 10.57 12.63
C ARG A 42 -1.46 9.51 11.58
N VAL A 43 -0.49 9.28 10.70
CA VAL A 43 -0.64 8.40 9.55
C VAL A 43 0.64 7.60 9.37
N ASP A 44 0.47 6.32 9.07
CA ASP A 44 1.54 5.41 8.65
C ASP A 44 1.08 4.65 7.40
N ILE A 45 2.00 4.42 6.47
CA ILE A 45 1.76 3.60 5.27
C ILE A 45 2.92 2.64 5.08
N THR A 46 2.60 1.42 4.68
CA THR A 46 3.60 0.40 4.35
C THR A 46 3.07 -0.56 3.30
N SER A 47 3.99 -1.24 2.63
CA SER A 47 3.73 -2.41 1.81
C SER A 47 3.90 -3.68 2.66
N GLU A 48 2.93 -4.58 2.63
CA GLU A 48 2.98 -5.89 3.29
C GLU A 48 2.68 -7.00 2.28
N ASN A 49 2.98 -8.25 2.65
CA ASN A 49 2.64 -9.45 1.88
C ASN A 49 3.06 -9.35 0.40
N ILE A 50 4.24 -8.80 0.15
CA ILE A 50 4.77 -8.65 -1.20
C ILE A 50 5.08 -10.05 -1.74
N ALA A 51 4.46 -10.37 -2.87
CA ALA A 51 4.63 -11.61 -3.60
C ALA A 51 4.86 -11.29 -5.08
N ARG A 52 5.08 -12.33 -5.89
CA ARG A 52 5.32 -12.19 -7.33
C ARG A 52 4.11 -11.63 -8.09
N ASP A 53 2.91 -11.78 -7.55
CA ASP A 53 1.63 -11.40 -8.19
C ASP A 53 1.01 -10.11 -7.64
N GLY A 54 1.58 -9.55 -6.58
CA GLY A 54 1.09 -8.31 -5.98
C GLY A 54 1.51 -8.13 -4.53
N PHE A 55 0.85 -7.21 -3.84
CA PHE A 55 1.15 -6.85 -2.46
C PHE A 55 -0.05 -6.16 -1.80
N ASP A 56 -0.01 -5.97 -0.48
CA ASP A 56 -0.98 -5.19 0.27
C ASP A 56 -0.45 -3.78 0.57
N VAL A 57 -1.21 -2.75 0.20
CA VAL A 57 -1.05 -1.42 0.77
C VAL A 57 -1.75 -1.39 2.11
N VAL A 58 -0.99 -1.09 3.18
CA VAL A 58 -1.54 -0.99 4.54
C VAL A 58 -1.46 0.45 5.01
N PHE A 59 -2.63 1.05 5.25
CA PHE A 59 -2.75 2.39 5.80
C PHE A 59 -3.21 2.30 7.26
N ARG A 60 -2.48 2.99 8.15
CA ARG A 60 -2.77 3.07 9.58
C ARG A 60 -2.98 4.50 10.04
N THR A 61 -3.86 4.66 11.00
CA THR A 61 -4.03 5.88 11.77
C THR A 61 -4.35 5.52 13.23
N TRP A 62 -4.19 6.45 14.16
CA TRP A 62 -4.45 6.20 15.58
C TRP A 62 -4.82 7.46 16.35
N GLY A 63 -5.30 7.26 17.58
CA GLY A 63 -5.86 8.31 18.41
C GLY A 63 -7.17 8.84 17.80
N ASP A 64 -7.35 10.15 17.90
CA ASP A 64 -8.53 10.92 17.49
C ASP A 64 -8.46 11.48 16.06
N THR A 65 -7.47 11.07 15.25
CA THR A 65 -7.31 11.51 13.85
C THR A 65 -8.52 11.08 13.00
N GLN A 66 -9.14 12.00 12.28
CA GLN A 66 -10.27 11.68 11.38
C GLN A 66 -9.83 11.79 9.92
N VAL A 67 -9.85 10.67 9.20
CA VAL A 67 -9.39 10.59 7.82
C VAL A 67 -10.59 10.42 6.89
N ALA A 68 -10.88 11.43 6.08
CA ALA A 68 -11.93 11.36 5.05
C ALA A 68 -11.44 10.52 3.88
N ARG A 69 -10.27 10.85 3.32
CA ARG A 69 -9.71 10.16 2.16
C ARG A 69 -8.19 10.24 2.17
N VAL A 70 -7.56 9.21 1.61
CA VAL A 70 -6.15 9.24 1.22
C VAL A 70 -5.98 8.65 -0.17
N ARG A 71 -4.90 9.00 -0.84
CA ARG A 71 -4.42 8.36 -2.05
C ARG A 71 -3.00 7.89 -1.83
N VAL A 72 -2.75 6.64 -2.16
CA VAL A 72 -1.42 6.03 -2.12
C VAL A 72 -0.95 5.84 -3.55
N ALA A 73 0.26 6.29 -3.83
CA ALA A 73 1.00 5.93 -5.03
C ALA A 73 2.00 4.82 -4.69
N TRP A 74 2.35 4.00 -5.66
CA TRP A 74 3.29 2.91 -5.46
C TRP A 74 4.12 2.65 -6.71
N MET A 75 5.29 2.04 -6.51
CA MET A 75 6.19 1.59 -7.56
C MET A 75 6.77 0.23 -7.16
N ALA A 76 6.78 -0.72 -8.10
CA ALA A 76 7.41 -2.02 -7.93
C ALA A 76 8.61 -2.17 -8.90
N ILE A 77 9.74 -2.64 -8.40
CA ILE A 77 10.95 -2.89 -9.17
C ILE A 77 11.40 -4.33 -8.92
N GLY A 78 11.51 -5.11 -9.98
CA GLY A 78 11.92 -6.51 -9.90
C GLY A 78 12.11 -7.11 -11.29
N THR A 79 12.70 -8.30 -11.33
CA THR A 79 12.95 -9.03 -12.58
C THR A 79 11.65 -9.63 -13.10
N LEU A 80 11.38 -9.46 -14.40
CA LEU A 80 10.28 -10.15 -15.09
C LEU A 80 10.78 -11.44 -15.73
N ARG A 81 9.86 -12.40 -15.95
CA ARG A 81 10.18 -13.61 -16.70
C ARG A 81 10.36 -13.23 -18.18
N SER A 82 11.43 -13.71 -18.81
CA SER A 82 11.61 -13.56 -20.25
C SER A 82 10.51 -14.31 -21.00
N GLU A 83 9.99 -13.75 -22.09
CA GLU A 83 9.02 -14.41 -22.97
C GLU A 83 9.58 -15.73 -23.56
N ASP A 84 10.91 -15.83 -23.71
CA ASP A 84 11.61 -17.01 -24.25
C ASP A 84 11.96 -18.06 -23.17
N ALA A 85 11.54 -17.85 -21.91
CA ALA A 85 11.86 -18.77 -20.82
C ALA A 85 10.97 -20.02 -20.85
N TRP A 86 11.50 -21.13 -21.37
CA TRP A 86 10.85 -22.44 -21.35
C TRP A 86 10.70 -23.01 -19.93
N ASP A 87 9.54 -23.59 -19.63
CA ASP A 87 9.36 -24.47 -18.47
C ASP A 87 9.89 -25.87 -18.84
N ILE A 88 11.11 -26.20 -18.40
CA ILE A 88 11.71 -27.54 -18.54
C ILE A 88 11.39 -28.37 -17.30
#